data_AF-A0A2J8PML1-F1
#
_entry.id   AF-A0A2J8PML1-F1
#
_cell.length_a   1.000
_cell.length_b   1.000
_cell.length_c   1.000
_cell.angle_alpha   90.00
_cell.angle_beta   90.00
_cell.angle_gamma   90.00
#
_symmetry.space_group_name_H-M   'P 1'
#
loop_
_entity.id
_entity.type
_entity.pdbx_description
1 polymer ?
#
loop_
_entity_poly.entity_id
_entity_poly.type
_entity_poly.pdbx_seq_one_letter_code
_entity_poly.pdbx_strand_id
1 'polypeptide(L)'
;MDKNELVQKAKLAEQAERYDDMAACMKSVTEQGAELSNEERNLLSVAYKNVVGARRSSWRVVSSIEQKTEGAEKKQQMAREYREKIETELRD
;
A
#
# COMPACT_ATOMS: atom_id res chain seq x y z
N MET A 1 8.52 -13.89 -15.42
CA MET A 1 9.40 -12.71 -15.52
C MET A 1 10.66 -13.03 -14.75
N ASP A 2 11.79 -12.72 -15.35
CA ASP A 2 13.07 -12.88 -14.67
C ASP A 2 13.19 -11.91 -13.48
N LYS A 3 14.03 -12.25 -12.50
CA LYS A 3 14.28 -11.42 -11.32
C LYS A 3 14.68 -9.99 -11.72
N ASN A 4 15.57 -9.85 -12.70
CA ASN A 4 16.04 -8.54 -13.14
C ASN A 4 14.93 -7.71 -13.77
N GLU A 5 14.04 -8.33 -14.57
CA GLU A 5 12.90 -7.64 -15.16
C GLU A 5 11.94 -7.09 -14.09
N LEU A 6 11.69 -7.87 -13.03
CA LEU A 6 10.84 -7.44 -11.92
C LEU A 6 11.47 -6.28 -11.14
N VAL A 7 12.78 -6.34 -10.89
CA VAL A 7 13.51 -5.25 -10.21
C VAL A 7 13.50 -3.97 -11.06
N GLN A 8 13.71 -4.08 -12.38
CA GLN A 8 13.62 -2.92 -13.29
C GLN A 8 12.20 -2.32 -13.30
N LYS A 9 11.16 -3.16 -13.33
CA LYS A 9 9.77 -2.69 -13.22
C LYS A 9 9.49 -2.02 -11.88
N ALA A 10 10.01 -2.55 -10.77
CA ALA A 10 9.88 -1.93 -9.45
C ALA A 10 10.50 -0.53 -9.42
N LYS A 11 11.69 -0.34 -10.03
CA LYS A 11 12.33 0.98 -10.14
C LYS A 11 11.51 1.97 -10.98
N LEU A 12 10.91 1.51 -12.09
CA LEU A 12 10.01 2.34 -12.89
C LEU A 12 8.75 2.72 -12.10
N ALA A 13 8.19 1.77 -11.34
CA ALA A 13 7.04 2.01 -10.48
C ALA A 13 7.36 3.00 -9.35
N GLU A 14 8.56 2.92 -8.76
CA GLU A 14 9.05 3.90 -7.77
C GLU A 14 9.10 5.31 -8.36
N GLN A 15 9.70 5.49 -9.55
CA GLN A 15 9.77 6.79 -10.23
C GLN A 15 8.40 7.35 -10.60
N ALA A 16 7.42 6.48 -10.83
CA ALA A 16 6.03 6.86 -11.11
C ALA A 16 5.15 6.98 -9.86
N GLU A 17 5.72 6.82 -8.65
CA GLU A 17 5.00 6.79 -7.37
C GLU A 17 3.87 5.74 -7.30
N ARG A 18 3.95 4.68 -8.12
CA ARG A 18 3.00 3.56 -8.13
C ARG A 18 3.43 2.48 -7.16
N TYR A 19 3.35 2.77 -5.86
CA TYR A 19 3.91 1.90 -4.83
C TYR A 19 3.21 0.54 -4.68
N ASP A 20 1.92 0.41 -4.99
CA ASP A 20 1.24 -0.89 -5.01
C ASP A 20 1.82 -1.80 -6.12
N ASP A 21 2.08 -1.25 -7.32
CA ASP A 21 2.74 -1.98 -8.41
C ASP A 21 4.18 -2.36 -8.03
N MET A 22 4.90 -1.44 -7.39
CA MET A 22 6.25 -1.68 -6.87
C MET A 22 6.25 -2.82 -5.85
N ALA A 23 5.29 -2.83 -4.92
CA ALA A 23 5.16 -3.87 -3.90
C ALA A 23 4.82 -5.23 -4.53
N ALA A 24 3.94 -5.28 -5.53
CA ALA A 24 3.63 -6.49 -6.27
C ALA A 24 4.85 -7.07 -7.01
N CYS A 25 5.65 -6.21 -7.66
CA CYS A 25 6.90 -6.62 -8.31
C CYS A 25 7.91 -7.16 -7.30
N MET A 26 8.14 -6.44 -6.20
CA MET A 26 9.11 -6.85 -5.18
C MET A 26 8.67 -8.10 -4.41
N LYS A 27 7.36 -8.29 -4.18
CA LYS A 27 6.81 -9.55 -3.66
C LYS A 27 7.14 -10.71 -4.58
N SER A 28 6.91 -10.54 -5.89
CA SER A 28 7.24 -11.56 -6.90
C SER A 28 8.75 -11.88 -6.91
N VAL A 29 9.63 -10.90 -6.65
CA VAL A 29 11.08 -11.13 -6.49
C VAL A 29 11.37 -12.00 -5.26
N THR A 30 10.68 -11.77 -4.13
CA THR A 30 10.87 -12.58 -2.92
C THR A 30 10.36 -14.02 -3.07
N GLU A 31 9.31 -14.24 -3.86
CA GLU A 31 8.71 -15.56 -4.11
C GLU A 31 9.61 -16.45 -4.99
N GLN A 32 10.60 -15.89 -5.69
CA GLN A 32 11.59 -16.67 -6.45
C GLN A 32 12.62 -17.39 -5.56
N GLY A 33 12.62 -17.15 -4.24
CA GLY A 33 13.40 -17.91 -3.27
C GLY A 33 14.91 -17.64 -3.24
N ALA A 34 15.41 -16.73 -4.08
CA ALA A 34 16.79 -16.27 -4.03
C ALA A 34 16.98 -15.20 -2.93
N GLU A 35 18.15 -15.18 -2.30
CA GLU A 35 18.49 -14.11 -1.37
C GLU A 35 18.43 -12.74 -2.05
N LEU A 36 17.87 -11.78 -1.32
CA LEU A 36 17.78 -10.41 -1.78
C LEU A 36 19.13 -9.70 -1.57
N SER A 37 19.54 -8.92 -2.55
CA SER A 37 20.65 -7.96 -2.40
C SER A 37 20.26 -6.81 -1.48
N ASN A 38 21.25 -6.00 -1.04
CA ASN A 38 20.97 -4.80 -0.24
C ASN A 38 20.03 -3.83 -0.97
N GLU A 39 20.22 -3.67 -2.29
CA GLU A 39 19.37 -2.80 -3.12
C GLU A 39 17.93 -3.34 -3.20
N GLU A 40 17.77 -4.64 -3.42
CA GLU A 40 16.44 -5.28 -3.49
C GLU A 40 15.70 -5.21 -2.15
N ARG A 41 16.39 -5.39 -1.02
CA ARG A 41 15.78 -5.19 0.31
C ARG A 41 15.36 -3.74 0.53
N ASN A 42 16.15 -2.78 0.05
CA ASN A 42 15.78 -1.37 0.11
C ASN A 42 14.52 -1.09 -0.72
N LEU A 43 14.47 -1.57 -1.96
CA LEU A 43 13.28 -1.44 -2.82
C LEU A 43 12.04 -2.07 -2.18
N LEU A 44 12.16 -3.28 -1.61
CA LEU A 44 11.08 -3.93 -0.89
C LEU A 44 10.57 -3.08 0.28
N SER A 45 11.50 -2.53 1.07
CA SER A 45 11.18 -1.67 2.21
C SER A 45 10.49 -0.37 1.77
N VAL A 46 11.00 0.29 0.73
CA VAL A 46 10.41 1.52 0.17
C VAL A 46 9.00 1.25 -0.34
N ALA A 47 8.78 0.16 -1.07
CA ALA A 47 7.48 -0.20 -1.62
C ALA A 47 6.42 -0.35 -0.51
N TYR A 48 6.66 -1.25 0.45
CA TYR A 48 5.70 -1.53 1.52
C TYR A 48 5.53 -0.35 2.49
N LYS A 49 6.60 0.40 2.80
CA LYS A 49 6.50 1.61 3.64
C LYS A 49 5.54 2.63 3.02
N ASN A 50 5.63 2.86 1.71
CA ASN A 50 4.79 3.83 1.03
C ASN A 50 3.35 3.34 0.86
N VAL A 51 3.12 2.07 0.51
CA VAL A 51 1.77 1.47 0.44
C VAL A 51 1.06 1.60 1.79
N VAL A 52 1.68 1.12 2.87
CA VAL A 52 1.08 1.19 4.21
C VAL A 52 0.94 2.63 4.69
N GLY A 53 1.92 3.49 4.35
CA GLY A 53 1.87 4.92 4.67
C GLY A 53 0.67 5.63 4.04
N ALA A 54 0.40 5.37 2.75
CA ALA A 54 -0.75 5.91 2.03
C ALA A 54 -2.06 5.41 2.65
N ARG A 55 -2.20 4.09 2.89
CA ARG A 55 -3.40 3.51 3.52
C ARG A 55 -3.65 4.06 4.93
N ARG A 56 -2.62 4.22 5.77
CA ARG A 56 -2.74 4.86 7.09
C ARG A 56 -3.15 6.33 7.00
N SER A 57 -2.68 7.05 5.98
CA SER A 57 -3.09 8.43 5.75
C SER A 57 -4.57 8.50 5.38
N SER A 58 -5.00 7.68 4.43
CA SER A 58 -6.40 7.55 4.02
C SER A 58 -7.30 7.18 5.20
N TRP A 59 -6.89 6.20 6.02
CA TRP A 59 -7.61 5.81 7.22
C TRP A 59 -7.82 6.99 8.18
N ARG A 60 -6.76 7.76 8.49
CA ARG A 60 -6.87 8.94 9.37
C ARG A 60 -7.87 9.98 8.83
N VAL A 61 -7.85 10.22 7.52
CA VAL A 61 -8.77 11.17 6.89
C VAL A 61 -10.21 10.70 7.01
N VAL A 62 -10.49 9.44 6.67
CA VAL A 62 -11.84 8.88 6.70
C VAL A 62 -12.37 8.78 8.14
N SER A 63 -11.54 8.37 9.10
CA SER A 63 -11.90 8.38 10.52
C SER A 63 -12.25 9.80 11.02
N SER A 64 -11.54 10.82 10.55
CA SER A 64 -11.87 12.22 10.89
C SER A 64 -13.19 12.67 10.25
N ILE A 65 -13.50 12.21 9.03
CA ILE A 65 -14.77 12.49 8.36
C ILE A 65 -15.91 11.81 9.11
N GLU A 66 -15.77 10.54 9.48
CA GLU A 66 -16.77 9.78 10.23
C GLU A 66 -17.17 10.52 11.51
N GLN A 67 -16.19 10.95 12.31
CA GLN A 67 -16.41 11.76 13.54
C GLN A 67 -17.12 13.08 13.26
N LYS A 68 -16.76 13.79 12.18
CA LYS A 68 -17.41 15.07 11.81
C LYS A 68 -18.82 14.91 11.26
N THR A 69 -19.20 13.71 10.83
CA THR A 69 -20.54 13.41 10.30
C THR A 69 -21.51 12.87 11.35
N GLU A 70 -21.12 12.87 12.63
CA GLU A 70 -22.00 12.54 13.75
C GLU A 70 -23.31 13.36 13.68
N GLY A 71 -24.46 12.67 13.71
CA GLY A 71 -25.79 13.27 13.57
C GLY A 71 -26.36 13.26 12.14
N ALA A 72 -25.58 12.86 11.13
CA ALA A 72 -26.05 12.61 9.77
C ALA A 72 -25.95 11.11 9.44
N GLU A 73 -26.90 10.31 9.94
CA GLU A 73 -26.86 8.83 9.93
C GLU A 73 -26.37 8.21 8.61
N LYS A 74 -26.92 8.62 7.46
CA LYS A 74 -26.52 8.08 6.15
C LYS A 74 -25.05 8.36 5.80
N LYS A 75 -24.58 9.59 6.06
CA LYS A 75 -23.19 9.98 5.76
C LYS A 75 -22.22 9.31 6.72
N GLN A 76 -22.59 9.21 7.99
CA GLN A 76 -21.80 8.53 9.00
C GLN A 76 -21.65 7.04 8.69
N GLN A 77 -22.75 6.37 8.29
CA GLN A 77 -22.71 4.96 7.88
C GLN A 77 -21.78 4.74 6.68
N MET A 78 -21.88 5.59 5.64
CA MET A 78 -20.99 5.51 4.47
C MET A 78 -19.51 5.70 4.84
N ALA A 79 -19.20 6.67 5.73
CA ALA A 79 -17.84 6.92 6.18
C ALA A 79 -17.29 5.73 6.98
N ARG A 80 -18.12 5.13 7.85
CA ARG A 80 -17.77 3.95 8.64
C ARG A 80 -17.45 2.73 7.76
N GLU A 81 -18.32 2.40 6.81
CA GLU A 81 -18.11 1.28 5.88
C GLU A 81 -16.80 1.46 5.10
N TYR A 82 -16.52 2.69 4.67
CA TYR A 82 -15.28 2.99 3.96
C TYR A 82 -14.04 2.91 4.86
N ARG A 83 -14.13 3.33 6.13
CA ARG A 83 -13.07 3.14 7.13
C ARG A 83 -12.76 1.66 7.33
N GLU A 84 -13.78 0.82 7.52
CA GLU A 84 -13.65 -0.62 7.73
C GLU A 84 -13.02 -1.34 6.52
N LYS A 85 -13.34 -0.88 5.30
CA LYS A 85 -12.66 -1.33 4.09
C LYS A 85 -11.15 -1.04 4.13
N ILE A 86 -10.76 0.19 4.46
CA ILE A 86 -9.34 0.58 4.57
C ILE A 86 -8.64 -0.21 5.69
N GLU A 87 -9.32 -0.49 6.80
CA GLU A 87 -8.77 -1.33 7.88
C GLU A 87 -8.50 -2.75 7.44
N THR A 88 -9.33 -3.30 6.56
CA THR A 88 -9.11 -4.62 5.95
C THR A 88 -7.86 -4.57 5.06
N GLU A 89 -7.78 -3.57 4.17
CA GLU A 89 -6.60 -3.35 3.31
C GLU A 89 -5.30 -3.07 4.07
N LEU A 90 -5.36 -2.61 5.33
CA LEU A 90 -4.20 -2.40 6.20
C LEU A 90 -3.72 -3.68 6.90
N ARG A 91 -4.60 -4.68 7.05
CA ARG A 91 -4.29 -5.96 7.70
C ARG A 91 -3.78 -7.01 6.71
N ASP A 92 -4.14 -6.86 5.44
CA ASP A 92 -3.64 -7.66 4.31
C ASP A 92 -2.22 -7.25 3.89
#